data_AF-A0A419FHC2-F1
#
_entry.id   AF-A0A419FHC2-F1
#
_cell.length_a   1.000
_cell.length_b   1.000
_cell.length_c   1.000
_cell.angle_alpha   90.00
_cell.angle_beta   90.00
_cell.angle_gamma   90.00
#
_symmetry.space_group_name_H-M   'P 1'
#
loop_
_entity.id
_entity.type
_entity.pdbx_description
1 polymer ?
#
loop_
_entity_poly.entity_id
_entity_poly.type
_entity_poly.pdbx_seq_one_letter_code
_entity_poly.pdbx_strand_id
1 'polypeptide(L)'
;MDIVIARRPIVNEDSRYRRAVRAVWERGYLAWEHWCVTKRELAQPALLALVEWLTTVGDEAELVERYMEVGDAPGRVLRPLLPPWFDDEDVLVLEDAACCMRMYALRGEH
;
A
#
# COMPACT_ATOMS: atom_id res chain seq x y z
N MET A 1 41.08 -25.11 -19.07
CA MET A 1 40.15 -25.52 -17.99
C MET A 1 39.27 -24.32 -17.74
N ASP A 2 38.17 -24.25 -18.50
CA ASP A 2 37.32 -23.06 -18.56
C ASP A 2 36.40 -23.00 -17.35
N ILE A 3 36.53 -21.92 -16.58
CA ILE A 3 35.60 -21.62 -15.49
C ILE A 3 34.35 -21.03 -16.14
N VAL A 4 33.36 -21.89 -16.34
CA VAL A 4 31.99 -21.47 -16.66
C VAL A 4 31.44 -20.81 -15.39
N ILE A 5 31.60 -19.48 -15.29
CA ILE A 5 30.88 -18.69 -14.30
C ILE A 5 29.41 -18.70 -14.76
N ALA A 6 28.64 -19.64 -14.21
CA ALA A 6 27.19 -19.60 -14.30
C ALA A 6 26.74 -18.25 -13.76
N ARG A 7 26.35 -17.34 -14.66
CA ARG A 7 25.67 -16.10 -14.28
C ARG A 7 24.40 -16.52 -13.55
N ARG A 8 24.41 -16.42 -12.21
CA ARG A 8 23.19 -16.45 -11.41
C ARG A 8 22.22 -15.45 -12.06
N PRO A 9 20.95 -15.79 -12.27
CA PRO A 9 19.99 -14.83 -12.79
C PRO A 9 20.05 -13.63 -11.85
N ILE A 10 20.26 -12.44 -12.42
CA ILE A 10 20.10 -11.18 -11.71
C ILE A 10 18.62 -11.11 -11.38
N VAL A 11 18.23 -11.70 -10.25
CA VAL A 11 16.92 -11.46 -9.67
C VAL A 11 17.01 -10.02 -9.19
N ASN A 12 16.61 -9.10 -10.06
CA ASN A 12 16.71 -7.66 -9.87
C ASN A 12 16.23 -7.32 -8.44
N GLU A 13 17.08 -6.71 -7.61
CA GLU A 13 16.74 -6.42 -6.20
C GLU A 13 15.45 -5.60 -6.10
N ASP A 14 15.22 -4.73 -7.08
CA ASP A 14 13.96 -4.01 -7.32
C ASP A 14 12.74 -4.94 -7.37
N SER A 15 12.86 -6.12 -7.99
CA SER A 15 11.74 -7.05 -8.13
C SER A 15 11.39 -7.77 -6.82
N ARG A 16 12.39 -8.05 -5.98
CA ARG A 16 12.17 -8.64 -4.64
C ARG A 16 11.61 -7.61 -3.69
N TYR A 17 12.18 -6.41 -3.73
CA TYR A 17 11.73 -5.29 -2.92
C TYR A 17 10.28 -4.92 -3.23
N ARG A 18 9.93 -4.66 -4.50
CA ARG A 18 8.54 -4.37 -4.90
C ARG A 18 7.59 -5.50 -4.49
N ARG A 19 7.99 -6.76 -4.66
CA ARG A 19 7.18 -7.91 -4.20
C ARG A 19 6.94 -7.89 -2.69
N ALA A 20 7.96 -7.56 -1.89
CA ALA A 20 7.83 -7.47 -0.45
C ALA A 20 6.87 -6.33 -0.04
N VAL A 21 6.98 -5.17 -0.68
CA VAL A 21 6.09 -4.02 -0.47
C VAL A 21 4.64 -4.37 -0.83
N ARG A 22 4.39 -5.01 -1.98
CA ARG A 22 3.04 -5.48 -2.34
C ARG A 22 2.46 -6.41 -1.28
N ALA A 23 3.26 -7.34 -0.76
CA ALA A 23 2.80 -8.25 0.28
C ALA A 23 2.47 -7.54 1.60
N VAL A 24 3.05 -6.35 1.87
CA VAL A 24 2.63 -5.50 3.00
C VAL A 24 1.26 -4.91 2.70
N TRP A 25 1.09 -4.28 1.54
CA TRP A 25 -0.18 -3.68 1.12
C TRP A 25 -1.34 -4.69 1.10
N GLU A 26 -1.10 -5.89 0.56
CA GLU A 26 -2.07 -6.99 0.53
C GLU A 26 -2.47 -7.42 1.96
N ARG A 27 -1.52 -7.45 2.90
CA ARG A 27 -1.83 -7.76 4.31
C ARG A 27 -2.67 -6.67 4.96
N GLY A 28 -2.37 -5.39 4.71
CA GLY A 28 -3.19 -4.29 5.22
C GLY A 28 -4.59 -4.30 4.64
N TYR A 29 -4.74 -4.54 3.34
CA TYR A 29 -6.04 -4.72 2.69
C TYR A 29 -6.84 -5.86 3.35
N LEU A 30 -6.23 -7.04 3.53
CA LEU A 30 -6.86 -8.16 4.20
C LEU A 30 -7.21 -7.82 5.66
N ALA A 31 -6.33 -7.16 6.41
CA ALA A 31 -6.60 -6.77 7.79
C ALA A 31 -7.81 -5.82 7.87
N TRP A 32 -7.88 -4.84 6.97
CA TRP A 32 -9.04 -3.96 6.82
C TRP A 32 -10.31 -4.76 6.49
N GLU A 33 -10.27 -5.72 5.56
CA GLU A 33 -11.43 -6.55 5.23
C GLU A 33 -11.96 -7.37 6.42
N HIS A 34 -11.07 -7.79 7.31
CA HIS A 34 -11.40 -8.57 8.52
C HIS A 34 -11.88 -7.71 9.69
N TRP A 35 -11.81 -6.38 9.61
CA TRP A 35 -12.42 -5.52 10.61
C TRP A 35 -13.93 -5.75 10.71
N CYS A 36 -14.48 -5.55 11.90
CA CYS A 36 -15.93 -5.59 12.06
C CYS A 36 -16.61 -4.52 11.18
N VAL A 37 -17.85 -4.78 10.77
CA VAL A 37 -18.61 -3.92 9.84
C VAL A 37 -18.61 -2.47 10.29
N THR A 38 -18.91 -2.20 11.56
CA THR A 38 -18.94 -0.84 12.12
C THR A 38 -17.61 -0.11 11.96
N LYS A 39 -16.48 -0.78 12.24
CA LYS A 39 -15.15 -0.16 12.11
C LYS A 39 -14.84 0.14 10.65
N ARG A 40 -15.18 -0.75 9.73
CA ARG A 40 -15.02 -0.51 8.28
C ARG A 40 -15.87 0.65 7.79
N GLU A 41 -17.15 0.70 8.17
CA GLU A 41 -18.06 1.79 7.76
C GLU A 41 -17.55 3.16 8.22
N LEU A 42 -17.02 3.25 9.45
CA LEU A 42 -16.43 4.49 9.97
C LEU A 42 -15.14 4.87 9.26
N ALA A 43 -14.32 3.90 8.85
CA ALA A 43 -13.06 4.15 8.14
C ALA A 43 -13.22 4.37 6.64
N GLN A 44 -14.33 3.92 6.05
CA GLN A 44 -14.58 3.92 4.60
C GLN A 44 -14.36 5.30 3.96
N PRO A 45 -14.84 6.42 4.53
CA PRO A 45 -14.63 7.75 3.92
C PRO A 45 -13.15 8.13 3.87
N ALA A 46 -12.40 7.85 4.94
CA ALA A 46 -10.97 8.13 5.01
C ALA A 46 -10.18 7.30 3.99
N LEU A 47 -10.50 5.99 3.90
CA LEU A 47 -9.87 5.08 2.94
C LEU A 47 -10.10 5.55 1.51
N LEU A 48 -11.34 5.90 1.15
CA LEU A 48 -11.67 6.38 -0.19
C LEU A 48 -10.98 7.70 -0.52
N ALA A 49 -10.90 8.63 0.45
CA ALA A 49 -10.18 9.89 0.26
C ALA A 49 -8.69 9.67 -0.02
N LEU A 50 -8.06 8.71 0.67
CA LEU A 50 -6.66 8.37 0.41
C LEU A 50 -6.49 7.69 -0.96
N VAL A 51 -7.37 6.77 -1.33
CA VAL A 51 -7.37 6.14 -2.66
C VAL A 51 -7.52 7.19 -3.76
N GLU A 52 -8.43 8.15 -3.60
CA GLU A 52 -8.61 9.27 -4.53
C GLU A 52 -7.35 10.10 -4.65
N TRP A 53 -6.71 10.45 -3.53
CA TRP A 53 -5.44 11.19 -3.54
C TRP A 53 -4.32 10.42 -4.28
N LEU A 54 -4.27 9.09 -4.12
CA LEU A 54 -3.34 8.20 -4.81
C LEU A 54 -3.64 8.03 -6.32
N THR A 55 -4.78 8.48 -6.84
CA THR A 55 -5.05 8.43 -8.30
C THR A 55 -4.07 9.26 -9.12
N THR A 56 -3.42 10.24 -8.49
CA THR A 56 -2.35 11.07 -9.09
C THR A 56 -1.10 10.27 -9.45
N VAL A 57 -0.89 9.12 -8.81
CA VAL A 57 0.24 8.22 -9.05
C VAL A 57 0.02 7.46 -10.36
N GLY A 58 0.94 7.57 -11.32
CA GLY A 58 0.79 7.04 -12.67
C GLY A 58 1.13 5.56 -12.84
N ASP A 59 2.01 5.03 -11.99
CA ASP A 59 2.43 3.63 -12.04
C ASP A 59 2.82 3.07 -10.66
N GLU A 60 3.15 1.77 -10.62
CA GLU A 60 3.47 1.09 -9.38
C GLU A 60 4.81 1.53 -8.78
N ALA A 61 5.79 1.95 -9.60
CA ALA A 61 7.07 2.41 -9.08
C ALA A 61 6.88 3.74 -8.33
N GLU A 62 6.13 4.67 -8.91
CA GLU A 62 5.75 5.92 -8.26
C GLU A 62 4.91 5.66 -6.99
N LEU A 63 4.05 4.63 -6.98
CA LEU A 63 3.28 4.25 -5.79
C LEU A 63 4.18 3.79 -4.64
N VAL A 64 5.20 2.97 -4.95
CA VAL A 64 6.20 2.54 -3.96
C VAL A 64 7.01 3.72 -3.45
N GLU A 65 7.43 4.63 -4.33
CA GLU A 65 8.15 5.84 -3.93
C GLU A 65 7.32 6.70 -2.98
N ARG A 66 6.02 6.88 -3.28
CA ARG A 66 5.11 7.64 -2.43
C ARG A 66 4.91 6.99 -1.06
N TYR A 67 4.76 5.68 -1.02
CA TYR A 67 4.61 4.92 0.22
C TYR A 67 5.85 5.01 1.13
N MET A 68 7.03 5.16 0.53
CA MET A 68 8.30 5.27 1.27
C MET A 68 8.73 6.73 1.54
N GLU A 69 7.94 7.71 1.08
CA GLU A 69 8.26 9.12 1.23
C GLU A 69 8.29 9.50 2.71
N VAL A 70 9.36 10.19 3.14
CA VAL A 70 9.49 10.60 4.53
C VAL A 70 8.44 11.66 4.86
N GLY A 71 7.52 11.31 5.75
CA GLY A 71 6.47 12.18 6.23
C GLY A 71 5.21 11.40 6.55
N ASP A 72 4.20 12.09 7.06
CA ASP A 72 2.90 11.49 7.37
C ASP A 72 1.84 12.02 6.38
N ALA A 73 2.15 12.01 5.08
CA ALA A 73 1.20 12.48 4.07
C ALA A 73 -0.10 11.66 4.08
N PRO A 74 -0.06 10.32 4.18
CA PRO A 74 -1.25 9.50 4.33
C PRO A 74 -2.02 9.80 5.62
N GLY A 75 -1.35 9.93 6.77
CA GLY A 75 -2.00 10.30 8.02
C GLY A 75 -2.65 11.69 7.99
N ARG A 76 -2.12 12.65 7.21
CA ARG A 76 -2.79 13.94 6.98
C ARG A 76 -4.09 13.84 6.20
N VAL A 77 -4.23 12.86 5.31
CA VAL A 77 -5.48 12.59 4.58
C VAL A 77 -6.45 11.79 5.45
N LEU A 78 -5.94 10.79 6.18
CA LEU A 78 -6.73 9.86 6.97
C LEU A 78 -7.27 10.49 8.27
N ARG A 79 -6.39 11.06 9.10
CA ARG A 79 -6.74 11.48 10.48
C ARG A 79 -7.90 12.47 10.58
N PRO A 80 -8.09 13.46 9.68
CA PRO A 80 -9.23 14.37 9.75
C PRO A 80 -10.59 13.67 9.58
N LEU A 81 -10.62 12.51 8.95
CA LEU A 81 -11.83 11.76 8.60
C LEU A 81 -12.07 10.57 9.55
N LEU A 82 -11.05 10.19 10.33
CA LEU A 82 -11.13 9.06 11.25
C LEU A 82 -11.62 9.50 12.64
N PRO A 83 -12.39 8.65 13.33
CA PRO A 83 -12.65 8.84 14.75
C PRO A 83 -11.35 8.90 15.57
N PRO A 84 -11.30 9.70 16.66
CA PRO A 84 -10.08 9.95 17.42
C PRO A 84 -9.52 8.73 18.18
N TRP A 85 -10.26 7.62 18.21
CA TRP A 85 -9.85 6.35 18.83
C TRP A 85 -9.24 5.36 17.83
N PHE A 86 -9.17 5.70 16.54
CA PHE A 86 -8.30 4.98 15.60
C PHE A 86 -6.85 5.29 15.98
N ASP A 87 -6.09 4.25 16.28
CA ASP A 87 -4.68 4.39 16.61
C ASP A 87 -3.80 4.38 15.35
N ASP A 88 -2.49 4.50 15.56
CA ASP A 88 -1.53 4.53 14.45
C ASP A 88 -1.47 3.20 13.68
N GLU A 89 -1.76 2.07 14.33
CA GLU A 89 -1.83 0.77 13.65
C GLU A 89 -3.02 0.72 12.71
N ASP A 90 -4.16 1.25 13.12
CA ASP A 90 -5.34 1.36 12.26
C ASP A 90 -5.10 2.27 11.05
N VAL A 91 -4.37 3.37 11.25
CA VAL A 91 -3.98 4.28 10.16
C VAL A 91 -3.07 3.58 9.16
N LEU A 92 -2.08 2.81 9.64
CA LEU A 92 -1.17 2.03 8.77
C LEU A 92 -1.93 0.95 7.97
N VAL A 93 -2.88 0.26 8.60
CA VAL A 93 -3.75 -0.71 7.92
C VAL A 93 -4.52 -0.05 6.76
N LEU A 94 -5.05 1.16 6.98
CA LEU A 94 -5.78 1.89 5.94
C LEU A 94 -4.88 2.43 4.84
N GLU A 95 -3.67 2.87 5.17
CA GLU A 95 -2.68 3.28 4.19
C GLU A 95 -2.28 2.11 3.28
N ASP A 96 -1.93 0.98 3.87
CA ASP A 96 -1.60 -0.26 3.16
C ASP A 96 -2.76 -0.72 2.26
N ALA A 97 -3.99 -0.68 2.78
CA ALA A 97 -5.19 -1.02 2.02
C ALA A 97 -5.41 -0.07 0.83
N ALA A 98 -5.20 1.24 1.00
CA ALA A 98 -5.33 2.22 -0.07
C ALA A 98 -4.29 2.01 -1.18
N CYS A 99 -3.03 1.75 -0.81
CA CYS A 99 -1.97 1.40 -1.74
C CYS A 99 -2.28 0.10 -2.49
N CYS A 100 -2.83 -0.91 -1.80
CA CYS A 100 -3.25 -2.17 -2.42
C CYS A 100 -4.34 -1.94 -3.49
N MET A 101 -5.40 -1.19 -3.14
CA MET A 101 -6.48 -0.84 -4.07
C MET A 101 -5.95 -0.06 -5.28
N ARG A 102 -5.03 0.90 -5.05
CA ARG A 102 -4.42 1.65 -6.14
C ARG A 102 -3.59 0.76 -7.06
N MET A 103 -2.80 -0.15 -6.50
CA MET A 103 -2.01 -1.11 -7.26
C MET A 103 -2.90 -2.00 -8.14
N TYR A 104 -4.00 -2.55 -7.60
CA TYR A 104 -4.93 -3.35 -8.39
C TYR A 104 -5.53 -2.55 -9.55
N ALA A 105 -5.95 -1.31 -9.29
CA ALA A 105 -6.45 -0.40 -10.33
C ALA A 105 -5.40 -0.11 -11.42
N LEU A 106 -4.12 0.04 -11.06
CA LEU A 106 -3.03 0.21 -12.03
C LEU A 106 -2.82 -1.01 -12.93
N ARG A 107 -3.17 -2.21 -12.45
CA ARG A 107 -3.02 -3.47 -13.20
C ARG A 107 -4.26 -3.91 -13.95
N GLY A 108 -5.40 -3.27 -13.71
CA GLY A 108 -6.70 -3.72 -14.21
C GLY A 108 -7.18 -5.00 -13.53
N GLU A 109 -6.69 -5.29 -12.32
CA GLU A 109 -7.15 -6.42 -11.49
C GLU A 109 -8.29 -5.91 -10.59
N HIS A 110 -9.42 -6.64 -10.55
CA HIS A 110 -10.60 -6.36 -9.72
C HIS A 110 -10.98 -7.61 -8.94
#